data_AF-A0A412ASS2-F1
#
_entry.id   AF-A0A412ASS2-F1
#
_cell.length_a   1.000
_cell.length_b   1.000
_cell.length_c   1.000
_cell.angle_alpha   90.00
_cell.angle_beta   90.00
_cell.angle_gamma   90.00
#
_symmetry.space_group_name_H-M   'P 1'
#
loop_
_entity.id
_entity.type
_entity.pdbx_description
1 polymer ?
#
loop_
_entity_poly.entity_id
_entity_poly.type
_entity_poly.pdbx_seq_one_letter_code
_entity_poly.pdbx_strand_id
1 'polypeptide(L)'
;MTQLYEIDGYHYIVDLTPYFVLGVLVIALVCAIAVLVRRILASPFRYPYYVARFNVSGRRNVRIEDYIDRHLMDPASWDAIVAHRAYIQNWKHEQEEYLKTCRLRSRRERQYAEAVDDDRAFRFITCRDQTRYKQANYVKTSYKVSMDDSELDVNWEWIVERRSRLAAINDEATLRDYHAKNQRRLMTKQLREQIARRDNYTCQICGKYMPDGVGLHVDHIVPVAKGGKTVPSNLQVLCSKCNGRKGAR
;
A
#
# COMPACT_ATOMS: atom_id res chain seq x y z
N MET A 1 -31.70 5.06 52.15
CA MET A 1 -31.17 6.36 52.61
C MET A 1 -32.36 7.20 53.02
N THR A 2 -32.69 7.21 54.30
CA THR A 2 -33.76 8.02 54.87
C THR A 2 -33.12 9.20 55.60
N GLN A 3 -33.65 10.40 55.40
CA GLN A 3 -33.17 11.60 56.06
C GLN A 3 -34.25 12.09 57.02
N LEU A 4 -33.87 12.31 58.28
CA LEU A 4 -34.75 12.80 59.33
C LEU A 4 -34.78 14.32 59.29
N TYR A 5 -35.97 14.89 59.20
CA TYR A 5 -36.20 16.32 59.31
C TYR A 5 -37.12 16.58 60.50
N GLU A 6 -36.83 17.62 61.28
CA GLU A 6 -37.67 18.08 62.39
C GLU A 6 -38.25 19.43 62.04
N ILE A 7 -39.58 19.52 62.00
CA ILE A 7 -40.33 20.75 61.70
C ILE A 7 -41.46 20.82 62.74
N ASP A 8 -41.55 21.94 63.46
CA ASP A 8 -42.57 22.21 64.49
C ASP A 8 -42.74 21.08 65.53
N GLY A 9 -41.65 20.41 65.91
CA GLY A 9 -41.65 19.35 66.93
C GLY A 9 -42.12 17.96 66.45
N TYR A 10 -42.35 17.79 65.15
CA TYR A 10 -42.66 16.50 64.54
C TYR A 10 -41.48 15.97 63.71
N HIS A 11 -41.16 14.67 63.85
CA HIS A 11 -40.14 14.00 63.06
C HIS A 11 -40.73 13.42 61.77
N TYR A 12 -40.23 13.88 60.63
CA TYR A 12 -40.59 13.37 59.32
C TYR A 12 -39.46 12.50 58.77
N ILE A 13 -39.81 11.27 58.35
CA ILE A 13 -38.89 10.37 57.64
C ILE A 13 -39.16 10.54 56.15
N VAL A 14 -38.21 11.16 55.44
CA VAL A 14 -38.29 11.27 53.97
C VAL A 14 -37.49 10.14 53.36
N ASP A 15 -38.19 9.26 52.63
CA ASP A 15 -37.54 8.24 51.82
C ASP A 15 -36.94 8.88 50.55
N LEU A 16 -35.61 8.89 50.46
CA LEU A 16 -34.90 9.44 49.31
C LEU A 16 -34.68 8.41 48.19
N THR A 17 -35.02 7.13 48.41
CA THR A 17 -34.83 6.07 47.41
C THR A 17 -35.56 6.35 46.09
N PRO A 18 -36.78 6.93 46.04
CA PRO A 18 -37.46 7.22 44.78
C PRO A 18 -36.71 8.27 43.95
N TYR A 19 -36.12 9.28 44.59
CA TYR A 19 -35.35 10.32 43.92
C TYR A 19 -34.02 9.80 43.37
N PHE A 20 -33.35 8.89 44.10
CA PHE A 20 -32.14 8.22 43.61
C PHE A 20 -32.45 7.33 42.40
N VAL A 21 -33.52 6.52 42.47
CA VAL A 21 -33.97 5.68 41.35
C VAL A 21 -34.34 6.54 40.13
N LEU A 22 -35.07 7.63 40.33
CA LEU A 22 -35.39 8.59 39.28
C LEU A 22 -34.12 9.19 38.66
N GLY A 23 -33.13 9.58 39.48
CA GLY A 23 -31.84 10.08 39.01
C GLY A 23 -31.09 9.10 38.11
N VAL A 24 -31.04 7.81 38.50
CA VAL A 24 -30.42 6.75 37.69
C VAL A 24 -31.17 6.53 36.37
N LEU A 25 -32.51 6.54 36.39
CA LEU A 25 -33.32 6.39 35.17
C LEU A 25 -33.14 7.57 34.22
N VAL A 26 -33.04 8.79 34.73
CA VAL A 26 -32.76 10.00 33.92
C VAL A 26 -31.37 9.91 33.28
N ILE A 27 -30.34 9.51 34.03
CA ILE A 27 -28.99 9.32 33.49
C ILE A 27 -28.99 8.23 32.41
N ALA A 28 -29.64 7.10 32.66
CA ALA A 28 -29.76 6.02 31.69
C ALA A 28 -30.46 6.47 30.40
N LEU A 29 -31.54 7.26 30.53
CA LEU A 29 -32.26 7.85 29.39
C LEU A 29 -31.38 8.83 28.62
N VAL A 30 -30.65 9.73 29.29
CA VAL A 30 -29.72 10.67 28.65
C VAL A 30 -28.62 9.92 27.90
N CYS A 31 -28.03 8.89 28.50
CA CYS A 31 -27.05 8.02 27.84
C CYS A 31 -27.65 7.30 26.62
N ALA A 32 -28.88 6.78 26.73
CA ALA A 32 -29.57 6.12 25.62
C ALA A 32 -29.84 7.10 24.47
N ILE A 33 -30.31 8.31 24.77
CA ILE A 33 -30.50 9.39 23.79
C ILE A 33 -29.17 9.77 23.15
N ALA A 34 -28.09 9.92 23.93
CA ALA A 34 -26.77 10.25 23.40
C ALA A 34 -26.24 9.17 22.45
N VAL A 35 -26.43 7.88 22.77
CA VAL A 35 -26.08 6.77 21.89
C VAL A 35 -26.92 6.77 20.61
N LEU A 36 -28.23 7.01 20.74
CA LEU A 36 -29.15 7.11 19.60
C LEU A 36 -28.76 8.27 18.67
N VAL A 37 -28.52 9.45 19.23
CA VAL A 37 -28.03 10.62 18.50
C VAL A 37 -26.70 10.28 17.83
N ARG A 38 -25.72 9.70 18.53
CA ARG A 38 -24.45 9.29 17.92
C ARG A 38 -24.65 8.34 16.75
N ARG A 39 -25.55 7.37 16.84
CA ARG A 39 -25.87 6.43 15.76
C ARG A 39 -26.52 7.13 14.56
N ILE A 40 -27.47 8.03 14.80
CA ILE A 40 -28.11 8.83 13.74
C ILE A 40 -27.07 9.74 13.06
N LEU A 41 -26.17 10.33 13.85
CA LEU A 41 -25.18 11.29 13.39
C LEU A 41 -23.92 10.66 12.77
N ALA A 42 -23.64 9.38 13.03
CA ALA A 42 -22.53 8.63 12.43
C ALA A 42 -22.71 8.51 10.91
N SER A 43 -21.59 8.44 10.17
CA SER A 43 -21.64 8.19 8.72
C SER A 43 -22.04 6.74 8.46
N PRO A 44 -23.07 6.49 7.63
CA PRO A 44 -23.41 5.14 7.18
C PRO A 44 -22.51 4.67 6.01
N PHE A 45 -21.79 5.59 5.37
CA PHE A 45 -21.05 5.32 4.15
C PHE A 45 -19.69 4.70 4.46
N ARG A 46 -19.39 3.61 3.75
CA ARG A 46 -18.08 2.96 3.76
C ARG A 46 -17.68 2.68 2.33
N TYR A 47 -16.58 3.29 1.90
CA TYR A 47 -16.10 3.11 0.54
C TYR A 47 -15.66 1.66 0.28
N PRO A 48 -16.11 1.03 -0.82
CA PRO A 48 -15.74 -0.34 -1.15
C PRO A 48 -14.36 -0.42 -1.81
N TYR A 49 -13.30 -0.46 -1.00
CA TYR A 49 -11.93 -0.63 -1.50
C TYR A 49 -11.70 -2.03 -2.07
N TYR A 50 -10.99 -2.10 -3.20
CA TYR A 50 -10.37 -3.34 -3.65
C TYR A 50 -9.07 -3.54 -2.87
N VAL A 51 -8.82 -4.75 -2.38
CA VAL A 51 -7.57 -5.05 -1.64
C VAL A 51 -6.95 -6.34 -2.18
N ALA A 52 -5.73 -6.23 -2.69
CA ALA A 52 -4.91 -7.38 -3.08
C ALA A 52 -3.67 -7.47 -2.18
N ARG A 53 -3.42 -8.67 -1.64
CA ARG A 53 -2.32 -8.95 -0.71
C ARG A 53 -1.33 -9.93 -1.33
N PHE A 54 -0.04 -9.61 -1.29
CA PHE A 54 1.03 -10.41 -1.88
C PHE A 54 1.99 -10.90 -0.81
N ASN A 55 2.13 -12.23 -0.64
CA ASN A 55 3.13 -12.77 0.27
C ASN A 55 4.53 -12.65 -0.35
N VAL A 56 5.42 -11.92 0.33
CA VAL A 56 6.81 -11.68 -0.12
C VAL A 56 7.84 -12.25 0.86
N SER A 57 7.41 -13.15 1.75
CA SER A 57 8.26 -13.85 2.71
C SER A 57 9.42 -14.57 2.02
N GLY A 58 10.62 -14.42 2.57
CA GLY A 58 11.85 -15.02 2.02
C GLY A 58 12.41 -14.32 0.77
N ARG A 59 11.76 -13.29 0.24
CA ARG A 59 12.27 -12.49 -0.88
C ARG A 59 13.04 -11.26 -0.38
N ARG A 60 14.10 -10.88 -1.09
CA ARG A 60 14.88 -9.65 -0.84
C ARG A 60 14.59 -8.64 -1.96
N ASN A 61 14.78 -7.34 -1.69
CA ASN A 61 14.63 -6.25 -2.67
C ASN A 61 13.26 -6.26 -3.39
N VAL A 62 12.20 -6.54 -2.63
CA VAL A 62 10.82 -6.59 -3.11
C VAL A 62 10.40 -5.21 -3.61
N ARG A 63 9.85 -5.14 -4.81
CA ARG A 63 9.14 -3.97 -5.33
C ARG A 63 7.69 -4.33 -5.57
N ILE A 64 6.78 -3.59 -4.96
CA ILE A 64 5.35 -3.90 -5.00
C ILE A 64 4.81 -3.87 -6.43
N GLU A 65 5.35 -2.99 -7.27
CA GLU A 65 4.95 -2.81 -8.67
C GLU A 65 5.15 -4.08 -9.51
N ASP A 66 6.17 -4.89 -9.23
CA ASP A 66 6.39 -6.16 -9.94
C ASP A 66 5.31 -7.21 -9.61
N TYR A 67 4.74 -7.13 -8.42
CA TYR A 67 3.65 -8.00 -7.98
C TYR A 67 2.33 -7.51 -8.56
N ILE A 68 2.12 -6.20 -8.57
CA ILE A 68 0.98 -5.59 -9.25
C ILE A 68 1.00 -5.93 -10.75
N ASP A 69 2.15 -5.83 -11.41
CA ASP A 69 2.28 -6.20 -12.83
C ASP A 69 1.83 -7.64 -13.07
N ARG A 70 2.33 -8.58 -12.27
CA ARG A 70 1.94 -9.99 -12.37
C ARG A 70 0.46 -10.22 -12.08
N HIS A 71 -0.09 -9.48 -11.12
CA HIS A 71 -1.50 -9.51 -10.78
C HIS A 71 -2.38 -8.94 -11.89
N LEU A 72 -1.94 -7.90 -12.60
CA LEU A 72 -2.64 -7.32 -13.73
C LEU A 72 -2.53 -8.15 -15.02
N MET A 73 -1.47 -8.97 -15.15
CA MET A 73 -1.30 -9.90 -16.27
C MET A 73 -2.11 -11.19 -16.09
N ASP A 74 -2.46 -11.56 -14.84
CA ASP A 74 -3.29 -12.72 -14.56
C ASP A 74 -4.76 -12.45 -14.95
N PRO A 75 -5.37 -13.23 -15.87
CA PRO A 75 -6.72 -12.96 -16.35
C PRO A 75 -7.78 -12.97 -15.25
N ALA A 76 -7.72 -13.93 -14.33
CA ALA A 76 -8.70 -14.03 -13.24
C ALA A 76 -8.61 -12.83 -12.28
N SER A 77 -7.39 -12.41 -11.96
CA SER A 77 -7.13 -11.23 -11.14
C SER A 77 -7.58 -9.95 -11.85
N TRP A 78 -7.35 -9.83 -13.16
CA TRP A 78 -7.82 -8.70 -13.96
C TRP A 78 -9.35 -8.62 -13.97
N ASP A 79 -10.03 -9.74 -14.23
CA ASP A 79 -11.49 -9.80 -14.22
C ASP A 79 -12.07 -9.40 -12.85
N ALA A 80 -11.42 -9.82 -11.76
CA ALA A 80 -11.80 -9.41 -10.41
C ALA A 80 -11.67 -7.90 -10.18
N ILE A 81 -10.62 -7.27 -10.71
CA ILE A 81 -10.42 -5.81 -10.62
C ILE A 81 -11.51 -5.08 -11.41
N VAL A 82 -11.81 -5.52 -12.64
CA VAL A 82 -12.85 -4.92 -13.49
C VAL A 82 -14.23 -5.07 -12.84
N ALA A 83 -14.54 -6.27 -12.32
CA ALA A 83 -15.77 -6.50 -11.58
C ALA A 83 -15.88 -5.60 -10.34
N HIS A 84 -14.77 -5.41 -9.61
CA HIS A 84 -14.75 -4.51 -8.46
C HIS A 84 -14.94 -3.03 -8.86
N ARG A 85 -14.41 -2.61 -10.01
CA ARG A 85 -14.69 -1.27 -10.56
C ARG A 85 -16.19 -1.08 -10.80
N ALA A 86 -16.85 -2.07 -11.39
CA ALA A 86 -18.29 -2.04 -11.60
C ALA A 86 -19.05 -2.01 -10.25
N TYR A 87 -18.60 -2.78 -9.26
CA TYR A 87 -19.16 -2.75 -7.91
C TYR A 87 -19.07 -1.37 -7.25
N ILE A 88 -17.93 -0.66 -7.37
CA ILE A 88 -17.81 0.72 -6.89
C ILE A 88 -18.85 1.63 -7.57
N GLN A 89 -19.04 1.52 -8.88
CA GLN A 89 -20.02 2.35 -9.60
C GLN A 89 -21.45 2.07 -9.14
N ASN A 90 -21.80 0.79 -8.99
CA ASN A 90 -23.11 0.40 -8.49
C ASN A 90 -23.33 0.90 -7.05
N TRP A 91 -22.33 0.76 -6.18
CA TRP A 91 -22.39 1.28 -4.82
C TRP A 91 -22.64 2.80 -4.79
N LYS A 92 -21.96 3.57 -5.66
CA LYS A 92 -22.19 5.02 -5.77
C LYS A 92 -23.61 5.34 -6.19
N HIS A 93 -24.12 4.66 -7.20
CA HIS A 93 -25.50 4.82 -7.66
C HIS A 93 -26.51 4.52 -6.55
N GLU A 94 -26.33 3.42 -5.81
CA GLU A 94 -27.15 3.07 -4.66
C GLU A 94 -27.09 4.14 -3.56
N GLN A 95 -25.91 4.74 -3.32
CA GLN A 95 -25.78 5.81 -2.34
C GLN A 95 -26.50 7.08 -2.78
N GLU A 96 -26.44 7.42 -4.06
CA GLU A 96 -27.18 8.56 -4.62
C GLU A 96 -28.70 8.37 -4.48
N GLU A 97 -29.22 7.17 -4.75
CA GLU A 97 -30.63 6.85 -4.50
C GLU A 97 -30.99 6.90 -3.01
N TYR A 98 -30.13 6.36 -2.15
CA TYR A 98 -30.30 6.46 -0.70
C TYR A 98 -30.37 7.92 -0.22
N LEU A 99 -29.50 8.79 -0.73
CA LEU A 99 -29.46 10.21 -0.37
C LEU A 99 -30.77 10.93 -0.71
N LYS A 100 -31.46 10.55 -1.81
CA LYS A 100 -32.78 11.12 -2.16
C LYS A 100 -33.86 10.79 -1.15
N THR A 101 -33.75 9.66 -0.44
CA THR A 101 -34.71 9.22 0.58
C THR A 101 -34.46 9.84 1.97
N CYS A 102 -33.31 10.48 2.17
CA CYS A 102 -32.84 10.91 3.49
C CYS A 102 -33.52 12.20 4.00
N ARG A 103 -33.98 12.18 5.25
CA ARG A 103 -34.51 13.39 5.95
C ARG A 103 -33.43 14.44 6.25
N LEU A 104 -32.21 14.01 6.58
CA LEU A 104 -31.06 14.90 6.86
C LEU A 104 -30.12 14.98 5.66
N ARG A 105 -30.69 15.32 4.49
CA ARG A 105 -30.01 15.22 3.18
C ARG A 105 -28.65 15.92 3.14
N SER A 106 -28.57 17.21 3.49
CA SER A 106 -27.32 17.99 3.47
C SER A 106 -26.19 17.34 4.30
N ARG A 107 -26.51 16.82 5.49
CA ARG A 107 -25.52 16.13 6.33
C ARG A 107 -25.06 14.83 5.68
N ARG A 108 -25.98 14.04 5.12
CA ARG A 108 -25.66 12.77 4.47
C ARG A 108 -24.86 12.98 3.19
N GLU A 109 -25.17 14.00 2.40
CA GLU A 109 -24.38 14.38 1.22
C GLU A 109 -22.94 14.72 1.61
N ARG A 110 -22.74 15.51 2.67
CA ARG A 110 -21.38 15.79 3.17
C ARG A 110 -20.65 14.52 3.61
N GLN A 111 -21.32 13.65 4.39
CA GLN A 111 -20.73 12.39 4.84
C GLN A 111 -20.41 11.43 3.70
N TYR A 112 -21.23 11.43 2.65
CA TYR A 112 -20.97 10.66 1.45
C TYR A 112 -19.76 11.21 0.69
N ALA A 113 -19.71 12.53 0.47
CA ALA A 113 -18.57 13.18 -0.16
C ALA A 113 -17.25 12.94 0.60
N GLU A 114 -17.28 12.97 1.93
CA GLU A 114 -16.14 12.62 2.79
C GLU A 114 -15.75 11.14 2.71
N ALA A 115 -16.70 10.26 2.38
CA ALA A 115 -16.45 8.82 2.29
C ALA A 115 -15.97 8.39 0.90
N VAL A 116 -16.23 9.16 -0.16
CA VAL A 116 -15.76 8.83 -1.52
C VAL A 116 -14.23 8.98 -1.59
N ASP A 117 -13.54 7.90 -1.96
CA ASP A 117 -12.07 7.84 -2.06
C ASP A 117 -11.66 7.12 -3.35
N ASP A 118 -12.05 7.68 -4.50
CA ASP A 118 -11.71 7.13 -5.83
C ASP A 118 -10.20 7.06 -6.07
N ASP A 119 -9.45 8.00 -5.48
CA ASP A 119 -8.01 8.12 -5.67
C ASP A 119 -7.24 6.95 -5.07
N ARG A 120 -7.82 6.28 -4.06
CA ARG A 120 -7.23 5.13 -3.35
C ARG A 120 -8.12 3.89 -3.43
N ALA A 121 -8.96 3.82 -4.45
CA ALA A 121 -9.98 2.79 -4.59
C ALA A 121 -9.39 1.38 -4.65
N PHE A 122 -8.16 1.23 -5.16
CA PHE A 122 -7.48 -0.04 -5.29
C PHE A 122 -6.19 -0.05 -4.46
N ARG A 123 -6.14 -0.95 -3.48
CA ARG A 123 -5.04 -1.04 -2.52
C ARG A 123 -4.28 -2.33 -2.71
N PHE A 124 -2.99 -2.20 -2.93
CA PHE A 124 -2.07 -3.32 -3.09
C PHE A 124 -1.13 -3.35 -1.90
N ILE A 125 -1.00 -4.51 -1.25
CA ILE A 125 -0.24 -4.65 -0.02
C ILE A 125 0.69 -5.85 -0.12
N THR A 126 1.99 -5.65 0.10
CA THR A 126 2.92 -6.77 0.31
C THR A 126 2.93 -7.17 1.78
N CYS A 127 2.95 -8.46 2.08
CA CYS A 127 2.93 -9.02 3.42
C CYS A 127 4.16 -9.91 3.64
N ARG A 128 4.74 -9.87 4.85
CA ARG A 128 5.86 -10.74 5.26
C ARG A 128 5.57 -11.46 6.57
N ASP A 129 5.90 -12.74 6.59
CA ASP A 129 5.78 -13.60 7.75
C ASP A 129 7.08 -13.56 8.57
N GLN A 130 7.04 -12.84 9.69
CA GLN A 130 8.14 -12.77 10.63
C GLN A 130 8.06 -13.89 11.66
N THR A 131 9.18 -14.57 11.89
CA THR A 131 9.29 -15.48 13.04
C THR A 131 9.42 -14.65 14.31
N ARG A 132 8.42 -14.76 15.18
CA ARG A 132 8.47 -14.27 16.56
C ARG A 132 8.73 -15.45 17.50
N TYR A 133 9.20 -15.14 18.71
CA TYR A 133 9.51 -16.13 19.71
C TYR A 133 8.85 -15.76 21.03
N LYS A 134 8.19 -16.74 21.65
CA LYS A 134 7.71 -16.65 23.03
C LYS A 134 8.60 -17.52 23.90
N GLN A 135 8.95 -17.04 25.08
CA GLN A 135 9.73 -17.78 26.06
C GLN A 135 8.88 -18.01 27.32
N ALA A 136 8.76 -19.26 27.75
CA ALA A 136 8.11 -19.65 29.00
C ALA A 136 8.81 -20.89 29.57
N ASN A 137 9.07 -20.92 30.88
CA ASN A 137 9.77 -22.04 31.54
C ASN A 137 11.08 -22.44 30.83
N TYR A 138 11.86 -21.45 30.37
CA TYR A 138 13.10 -21.65 29.60
C TYR A 138 12.93 -22.37 28.24
N VAL A 139 11.70 -22.61 27.79
CA VAL A 139 11.38 -23.14 26.46
C VAL A 139 11.06 -21.98 25.53
N LYS A 140 11.79 -21.91 24.41
CA LYS A 140 11.56 -20.94 23.34
C LYS A 140 10.70 -21.56 22.25
N THR A 141 9.51 -21.01 22.02
CA THR A 141 8.59 -21.46 20.97
C THR A 141 8.49 -20.40 19.89
N SER A 142 8.74 -20.78 18.63
CA SER A 142 8.57 -19.90 17.48
C SER A 142 7.12 -19.86 17.00
N TYR A 143 6.65 -18.69 16.57
CA TYR A 143 5.38 -18.52 15.87
C TYR A 143 5.55 -17.51 14.74
N LYS A 144 4.65 -17.52 13.76
CA LYS A 144 4.67 -16.59 12.63
C LYS A 144 3.66 -15.47 12.86
N VAL A 145 4.08 -14.24 12.55
CA VAL A 145 3.20 -13.07 12.49
C VAL A 145 3.32 -12.49 11.09
N SER A 146 2.21 -12.42 10.37
CA SER A 146 2.16 -11.72 9.10
C SER A 146 2.02 -10.23 9.35
N MET A 147 2.89 -9.43 8.75
CA MET A 147 2.85 -7.98 8.83
C MET A 147 2.91 -7.38 7.44
N ASP A 148 2.24 -6.25 7.26
CA ASP A 148 2.29 -5.47 6.03
C ASP A 148 3.70 -4.88 5.88
N ASP A 149 4.27 -4.99 4.68
CA ASP A 149 5.65 -4.61 4.33
C ASP A 149 5.67 -3.32 3.50
N SER A 150 4.76 -3.20 2.53
CA SER A 150 4.58 -2.00 1.71
C SER A 150 3.16 -1.94 1.19
N GLU A 151 2.63 -0.73 1.01
CA GLU A 151 1.29 -0.46 0.50
C GLU A 151 1.38 0.52 -0.68
N LEU A 152 0.57 0.28 -1.71
CA LEU A 152 0.39 1.18 -2.84
C LEU A 152 -1.09 1.30 -3.15
N ASP A 153 -1.63 2.49 -2.91
CA ASP A 153 -3.00 2.86 -3.21
C ASP A 153 -3.06 3.61 -4.52
N VAL A 154 -3.99 3.23 -5.39
CA VAL A 154 -4.11 3.80 -6.74
C VAL A 154 -5.57 3.97 -7.14
N ASN A 155 -5.76 4.87 -8.10
CA ASN A 155 -7.03 5.09 -8.76
C ASN A 155 -7.19 4.16 -9.96
N TRP A 156 -8.38 4.19 -10.57
CA TRP A 156 -8.69 3.37 -11.74
C TRP A 156 -7.83 3.71 -12.97
N GLU A 157 -7.52 4.99 -13.17
CA GLU A 157 -6.75 5.47 -14.33
C GLU A 157 -5.34 4.87 -14.34
N TRP A 158 -4.67 4.86 -13.18
CA TRP A 158 -3.36 4.24 -13.02
C TRP A 158 -3.37 2.76 -13.40
N ILE A 159 -4.42 2.02 -13.02
CA ILE A 159 -4.56 0.59 -13.34
C ILE A 159 -4.66 0.38 -14.85
N VAL A 160 -5.50 1.16 -15.53
CA VAL A 160 -5.72 1.04 -16.97
C VAL A 160 -4.46 1.44 -17.75
N GLU A 161 -3.81 2.54 -17.37
CA GLU A 161 -2.55 2.97 -17.99
C GLU A 161 -1.50 1.86 -17.84
N ARG A 162 -1.37 1.29 -16.65
CA ARG A 162 -0.41 0.23 -16.38
C ARG A 162 -0.73 -1.05 -17.15
N ARG A 163 -2.00 -1.47 -17.21
CA ARG A 163 -2.45 -2.61 -18.02
C ARG A 163 -2.16 -2.39 -19.51
N SER A 164 -2.40 -1.18 -20.03
CA SER A 164 -2.07 -0.83 -21.41
C SER A 164 -0.58 -0.98 -21.71
N ARG A 165 0.28 -0.54 -20.80
CA ARG A 165 1.74 -0.70 -20.94
C ARG A 165 2.20 -2.16 -20.91
N LEU A 166 1.55 -3.00 -20.10
CA LEU A 166 1.81 -4.45 -20.05
C LEU A 166 1.35 -5.13 -21.34
N ALA A 167 0.16 -4.80 -21.82
CA ALA A 167 -0.37 -5.29 -23.08
C ALA A 167 0.51 -4.88 -24.28
N ALA A 168 1.08 -3.67 -24.27
CA ALA A 168 2.00 -3.20 -25.31
C ALA A 168 3.31 -4.02 -25.39
N ILE A 169 3.63 -4.79 -24.34
CA ILE A 169 4.76 -5.73 -24.30
C ILE A 169 4.29 -7.18 -24.31
N ASN A 170 3.05 -7.42 -24.75
CA ASN A 170 2.39 -8.74 -24.84
C ASN A 170 2.39 -9.53 -23.53
N ASP A 171 2.35 -8.85 -22.37
CA ASP A 171 2.38 -9.48 -21.05
C ASP A 171 3.57 -10.43 -20.83
N GLU A 172 4.68 -10.24 -21.57
CA GLU A 172 5.84 -11.14 -21.52
C GLU A 172 6.59 -11.09 -20.18
N ALA A 173 6.57 -9.94 -19.51
CA ALA A 173 7.31 -9.69 -18.28
C ALA A 173 6.73 -8.49 -17.52
N THR A 174 7.21 -8.27 -16.30
CA THR A 174 6.96 -7.00 -15.58
C THR A 174 7.54 -5.82 -16.38
N LEU A 175 6.97 -4.63 -16.23
CA LEU A 175 7.44 -3.44 -16.94
C LEU A 175 8.91 -3.16 -16.64
N ARG A 176 9.30 -3.33 -15.37
CA ARG A 176 10.69 -3.13 -14.95
C ARG A 176 11.63 -4.11 -15.63
N ASP A 177 11.30 -5.40 -15.63
CA ASP A 177 12.17 -6.43 -16.20
C ASP A 177 12.27 -6.28 -17.73
N TYR A 178 11.17 -5.92 -18.39
CA TYR A 178 11.14 -5.58 -19.80
C TYR A 178 12.03 -4.37 -20.12
N HIS A 179 11.88 -3.26 -19.39
CA HIS A 179 12.75 -2.08 -19.53
C HIS A 179 14.21 -2.44 -19.30
N ALA A 180 14.51 -3.26 -18.27
CA ALA A 180 15.87 -3.67 -17.97
C ALA A 180 16.50 -4.51 -19.08
N LYS A 181 15.74 -5.47 -19.64
CA LYS A 181 16.13 -6.28 -20.78
C LYS A 181 16.42 -5.40 -22.00
N ASN A 182 15.56 -4.42 -22.28
CA ASN A 182 15.75 -3.49 -23.39
C ASN A 182 16.97 -2.59 -23.21
N GLN A 183 17.19 -2.00 -22.03
CA GLN A 183 18.41 -1.22 -21.78
C GLN A 183 19.67 -2.07 -21.99
N ARG A 184 19.70 -3.32 -21.51
CA ARG A 184 20.84 -4.21 -21.76
C ARG A 184 21.03 -4.54 -23.24
N ARG A 185 19.95 -4.70 -24.01
CA ARG A 185 20.00 -4.92 -25.48
C ARG A 185 20.57 -3.72 -26.24
N LEU A 186 20.31 -2.49 -25.79
CA LEU A 186 20.88 -1.28 -26.39
C LEU A 186 22.41 -1.19 -26.25
N MET A 187 23.02 -1.98 -25.35
CA MET A 187 24.47 -1.99 -25.14
C MET A 187 25.16 -2.87 -26.19
N THR A 188 25.15 -2.39 -27.43
CA THR A 188 25.72 -3.09 -28.60
C THR A 188 27.23 -3.23 -28.50
N LYS A 189 27.82 -4.13 -29.30
CA LYS A 189 29.28 -4.29 -29.38
C LYS A 189 29.96 -2.97 -29.79
N GLN A 190 29.42 -2.29 -30.78
CA GLN A 190 29.92 -0.98 -31.24
C GLN A 190 29.90 0.06 -30.12
N LEU A 191 28.81 0.14 -29.35
CA LEU A 191 28.74 1.06 -28.21
C LEU A 191 29.79 0.71 -27.15
N ARG A 192 29.96 -0.58 -26.83
CA ARG A 192 31.02 -1.02 -25.89
C ARG A 192 32.41 -0.60 -26.36
N GLU A 193 32.72 -0.79 -27.64
CA GLU A 193 34.00 -0.37 -28.23
C GLU A 193 34.18 1.15 -28.23
N GLN A 194 33.10 1.92 -28.46
CA GLN A 194 33.13 3.38 -28.35
C GLN A 194 33.48 3.81 -26.92
N ILE A 195 32.84 3.23 -25.91
CA ILE A 195 33.11 3.56 -24.51
C ILE A 195 34.52 3.11 -24.10
N ALA A 196 34.96 1.93 -24.54
CA ALA A 196 36.32 1.46 -24.30
C ALA A 196 37.37 2.43 -24.85
N ARG A 197 37.18 2.92 -26.09
CA ARG A 197 38.08 3.91 -26.70
C ARG A 197 38.01 5.27 -26.00
N ARG A 198 36.81 5.76 -25.66
CA ARG A 198 36.61 7.02 -24.92
C ARG A 198 37.38 7.02 -23.60
N ASP A 199 37.31 5.91 -22.88
CA ASP A 199 37.95 5.75 -21.57
C ASP A 199 39.41 5.30 -21.68
N ASN A 200 40.00 5.32 -22.88
CA ASN A 200 41.35 4.85 -23.19
C ASN A 200 41.64 3.49 -22.55
N TYR A 201 40.70 2.53 -22.67
CA TYR A 201 40.80 1.18 -22.11
C TYR A 201 41.16 1.14 -20.61
N THR A 202 40.83 2.21 -19.87
CA THR A 202 41.23 2.41 -18.47
C THR A 202 40.03 2.32 -17.56
N CYS A 203 40.16 1.53 -16.48
CA CYS A 203 39.13 1.42 -15.45
C CYS A 203 38.86 2.78 -14.79
N GLN A 204 37.62 3.26 -14.88
CA GLN A 204 37.20 4.56 -14.35
C GLN A 204 37.10 4.61 -12.81
N ILE A 205 37.23 3.47 -12.13
CA ILE A 205 37.23 3.41 -10.65
C ILE A 205 38.66 3.37 -10.08
N CYS A 206 39.55 2.57 -10.67
CA CYS A 206 40.87 2.32 -10.07
C CYS A 206 42.05 2.69 -10.96
N GLY A 207 41.82 3.23 -12.16
CA GLY A 207 42.87 3.63 -13.09
C GLY A 207 43.63 2.47 -13.75
N LYS A 208 43.19 1.22 -13.62
CA LYS A 208 43.86 0.07 -14.26
C LYS A 208 43.72 0.18 -15.79
N TYR A 209 44.84 0.31 -16.50
CA TYR A 209 44.92 0.26 -17.96
C TYR A 209 44.84 -1.18 -18.48
N MET A 210 44.02 -1.43 -19.51
CA MET A 210 43.71 -2.75 -20.07
C MET A 210 43.66 -2.71 -21.62
N PRO A 211 44.78 -2.41 -22.30
CA PRO A 211 44.82 -2.13 -23.75
C PRO A 211 44.43 -3.32 -24.63
N ASP A 212 44.65 -4.53 -24.15
CA ASP A 212 44.27 -5.80 -24.79
C ASP A 212 42.79 -6.14 -24.59
N GLY A 213 42.06 -5.35 -23.79
CA GLY A 213 40.66 -5.58 -23.41
C GLY A 213 40.45 -6.74 -22.43
N VAL A 214 41.52 -7.41 -21.96
CA VAL A 214 41.38 -8.59 -21.11
C VAL A 214 40.92 -8.18 -19.71
N GLY A 215 39.73 -8.66 -19.32
CA GLY A 215 39.10 -8.29 -18.06
C GLY A 215 38.51 -6.88 -18.04
N LEU A 216 38.34 -6.26 -19.22
CA LEU A 216 37.62 -5.01 -19.40
C LEU A 216 36.12 -5.27 -19.49
N HIS A 217 35.34 -4.54 -18.71
CA HIS A 217 33.88 -4.56 -18.73
C HIS A 217 33.37 -3.14 -18.99
N VAL A 218 32.35 -3.00 -19.84
CA VAL A 218 31.59 -1.75 -19.94
C VAL A 218 30.31 -1.95 -19.14
N ASP A 219 30.14 -1.13 -18.10
CA ASP A 219 29.01 -1.22 -17.18
C ASP A 219 28.36 0.16 -16.97
N HIS A 220 27.12 0.15 -16.50
CA HIS A 220 26.37 1.37 -16.23
C HIS A 220 26.83 2.01 -14.92
N ILE A 221 27.04 3.33 -14.92
CA ILE A 221 27.32 4.13 -13.70
C ILE A 221 26.13 4.02 -12.76
N VAL A 222 24.95 4.47 -13.20
CA VAL A 222 23.67 4.19 -12.55
C VAL A 222 23.15 2.84 -13.07
N PRO A 223 22.96 1.81 -12.23
CA PRO A 223 22.48 0.51 -12.68
C PRO A 223 21.12 0.59 -13.39
N VAL A 224 20.93 -0.26 -14.40
CA VAL A 224 19.64 -0.38 -15.11
C VAL A 224 18.48 -0.68 -14.16
N ALA A 225 18.69 -1.51 -13.14
CA ALA A 225 17.68 -1.82 -12.12
C ALA A 225 17.26 -0.60 -11.27
N LYS A 226 18.03 0.49 -11.30
CA LYS A 226 17.74 1.77 -10.65
C LYS A 226 17.33 2.86 -11.66
N GLY A 227 16.97 2.49 -12.89
CA GLY A 227 16.54 3.43 -13.93
C GLY A 227 17.68 3.96 -14.81
N GLY A 228 18.89 3.40 -14.71
CA GLY A 228 20.02 3.77 -15.55
C GLY A 228 19.78 3.52 -17.03
N LYS A 229 20.04 4.54 -17.87
CA LYS A 229 19.91 4.46 -19.32
C LYS A 229 21.20 3.97 -19.97
N THR A 230 21.10 3.24 -21.07
CA THR A 230 22.24 2.83 -21.90
C THR A 230 22.61 3.95 -22.87
N VAL A 231 23.28 4.96 -22.33
CA VAL A 231 23.78 6.12 -23.07
C VAL A 231 25.23 6.34 -22.69
N PRO A 232 26.08 6.93 -23.57
CA PRO A 232 27.50 7.09 -23.28
C PRO A 232 27.79 7.76 -21.93
N SER A 233 27.04 8.80 -21.56
CA SER A 233 27.20 9.51 -20.28
C SER A 233 26.94 8.66 -19.04
N ASN A 234 26.22 7.53 -19.16
CA ASN A 234 25.95 6.61 -18.06
C ASN A 234 26.71 5.28 -18.20
N LEU A 235 27.64 5.16 -19.14
CA LEU A 235 28.49 3.98 -19.31
C LEU A 235 29.93 4.31 -18.93
N GLN A 236 30.64 3.32 -18.39
CA GLN A 236 32.04 3.44 -17.99
C GLN A 236 32.79 2.12 -18.19
N VAL A 237 34.09 2.20 -18.41
CA VAL A 237 35.00 1.06 -18.37
C VAL A 237 35.35 0.69 -16.92
N LEU A 238 35.22 -0.60 -16.58
CA LEU A 238 35.62 -1.18 -15.30
C LEU A 238 36.53 -2.40 -15.52
N CYS A 239 37.51 -2.60 -14.65
CA CYS A 239 38.24 -3.88 -14.59
C CYS A 239 37.39 -4.95 -13.87
N SER A 240 37.65 -6.23 -14.12
CA SER A 240 36.91 -7.36 -13.49
C SER A 240 36.77 -7.23 -11.96
N LYS A 241 37.81 -6.75 -11.27
CA LYS A 241 37.81 -6.54 -9.81
C LYS A 241 36.83 -5.45 -9.39
N CYS A 242 36.84 -4.30 -10.07
CA CYS A 242 35.95 -3.18 -9.78
C CYS A 242 34.51 -3.49 -10.18
N ASN A 243 34.30 -4.14 -11.33
CA ASN A 243 32.99 -4.58 -11.79
C ASN A 243 32.36 -5.58 -10.80
N GLY A 244 33.11 -6.59 -10.35
CA GLY A 244 32.66 -7.56 -9.36
C GLY A 244 32.30 -6.91 -8.01
N ARG A 245 33.12 -5.97 -7.53
CA ARG A 245 32.83 -5.20 -6.30
C ARG A 245 31.56 -4.35 -6.43
N LYS A 246 31.31 -3.79 -7.61
CA LYS A 246 30.09 -3.01 -7.90
C LYS A 246 28.85 -3.91 -7.94
N GLY A 247 28.95 -5.09 -8.56
CA GLY A 247 27.83 -6.05 -8.61
C GLY A 247 27.44 -6.65 -7.26
N ALA A 248 28.36 -6.66 -6.29
CA ALA A 248 28.10 -7.12 -4.92
C ALA A 248 27.45 -6.05 -4.02
N ARG A 249 27.20 -4.84 -4.52
CA ARG A 249 26.54 -3.72 -3.82
C ARG A 249 25.16 -3.44 -4.40
#